data_AF-A0A4Q6AMY3-F1
#
_entry.id   AF-A0A4Q6AMY3-F1
#
_cell.length_a   1.000
_cell.length_b   1.000
_cell.length_c   1.000
_cell.angle_alpha   90.00
_cell.angle_beta   90.00
_cell.angle_gamma   90.00
#
_symmetry.space_group_name_H-M   'P 1'
#
loop_
_entity.id
_entity.type
_entity.pdbx_description
1 polymer ?
#
loop_
_entity_poly.entity_id
_entity_poly.type
_entity_poly.pdbx_seq_one_letter_code
_entity_poly.pdbx_strand_id
1 'polypeptide(L)'
;MQIKRGFLFCAAQLLFGLGLTTAALAAPKVLYVGDSIAVETSDTVAWWAKNYSNADTTRAMFGGLALCDFTVGKSNPNSNDSSLQTRVKEDRPDVVVFQFVGNRFTDCMQNLPDDEAYFKKYYDDAIEATRQIERASSDAGINRPKIIWVLQGAWEDGPRTTRLNRQYREVALLNGDYVTDAGAEVSMSAYHTGDYVVDR
;
A
#
# COMPACT_ATOMS: atom_id res chain seq x y z
N MET A 1 23.83 65.96 48.94
CA MET A 1 24.05 65.74 47.50
C MET A 1 23.17 64.57 47.08
N GLN A 2 22.11 64.88 46.31
CA GLN A 2 21.28 64.04 45.40
C GLN A 2 20.76 62.64 45.83
N ILE A 3 19.61 62.10 45.43
CA ILE A 3 18.36 62.48 44.72
C ILE A 3 17.37 61.31 44.94
N LYS A 4 16.10 61.65 45.23
CA LYS A 4 14.79 61.08 44.83
C LYS A 4 14.48 59.56 44.74
N ARG A 5 13.33 59.24 45.39
CA ARG A 5 12.07 58.62 44.88
C ARG A 5 12.09 57.27 44.14
N GLY A 6 11.43 56.29 44.77
CA GLY A 6 10.17 55.68 44.31
C GLY A 6 10.21 54.69 43.14
N PHE A 7 9.63 53.50 43.32
CA PHE A 7 8.39 53.06 42.64
C PHE A 7 8.10 51.58 43.02
N LEU A 8 6.90 51.34 43.55
CA LEU A 8 6.24 50.04 43.50
C LEU A 8 6.04 49.67 42.03
N PHE A 9 6.47 48.48 41.60
CA PHE A 9 6.01 47.87 40.36
C PHE A 9 5.44 46.48 40.66
N CYS A 10 4.12 46.41 40.58
CA CYS A 10 3.35 45.18 40.40
C CYS A 10 3.77 44.54 39.07
N ALA A 11 4.46 43.41 39.10
CA ALA A 11 4.65 42.58 37.91
C ALA A 11 3.53 41.54 37.87
N ALA A 12 2.39 41.92 37.28
CA ALA A 12 1.42 40.96 36.77
C ALA A 12 2.06 40.25 35.57
N GLN A 13 2.59 39.06 35.78
CA GLN A 13 3.04 38.21 34.68
C GLN A 13 1.81 37.61 33.99
N LEU A 14 1.47 38.19 32.85
CA LEU A 14 0.56 37.62 31.86
C LEU A 14 1.11 36.26 31.41
N LEU A 15 0.47 35.18 31.87
CA LEU A 15 0.57 33.86 31.25
C LEU A 15 -0.13 33.92 29.89
N PHE A 16 0.60 34.29 28.84
CA PHE A 16 0.21 34.00 27.47
C PHE A 16 0.34 32.48 27.26
N GLY A 17 -0.74 31.76 27.58
CA GLY A 17 -0.93 30.39 27.15
C GLY A 17 -1.08 30.36 25.64
N LEU A 18 0.04 30.23 24.92
CA LEU A 18 0.04 29.75 23.55
C LEU A 18 -0.47 28.32 23.58
N GLY A 19 -1.79 28.15 23.46
CA GLY A 19 -2.41 26.89 23.15
C GLY A 19 -1.89 26.42 21.81
N LEU A 20 -0.88 25.56 21.82
CA LEU A 20 -0.57 24.69 20.70
C LEU A 20 -1.79 23.78 20.52
N THR A 21 -2.74 24.20 19.69
CA THR A 21 -3.70 23.29 19.08
C THR A 21 -2.90 22.38 18.17
N THR A 22 -2.40 21.27 18.72
CA THR A 22 -2.02 20.12 17.90
C THR A 22 -3.27 19.68 17.18
N ALA A 23 -3.46 20.11 15.93
CA ALA A 23 -4.42 19.47 15.05
C ALA A 23 -4.08 17.97 15.10
N ALA A 24 -5.00 17.15 15.62
CA ALA A 24 -4.80 15.71 15.63
C ALA A 24 -4.54 15.30 14.18
N LEU A 25 -3.35 14.75 13.91
CA LEU A 25 -3.05 14.20 12.60
C LEU A 25 -4.14 13.16 12.32
N ALA A 26 -4.81 13.32 11.17
CA ALA A 26 -5.78 12.34 10.73
C ALA A 26 -5.12 10.96 10.70
N ALA A 27 -5.88 9.93 11.06
CA ALA A 27 -5.43 8.55 10.96
C ALA A 27 -4.96 8.26 9.52
N PRO A 28 -3.77 7.64 9.34
CA PRO A 28 -3.34 7.21 8.01
C PRO A 28 -4.38 6.29 7.37
N LYS A 29 -4.65 6.49 6.10
CA LYS A 29 -5.61 5.67 5.35
C LYS A 29 -4.88 4.64 4.50
N VAL A 30 -5.22 3.38 4.69
CA VAL A 30 -4.64 2.25 3.96
C VAL A 30 -5.70 1.64 3.05
N LEU A 31 -5.44 1.59 1.75
CA LEU A 31 -6.22 0.79 0.81
C LEU A 31 -5.49 -0.54 0.57
N TYR A 32 -6.04 -1.64 1.08
CA TYR A 32 -5.47 -2.97 0.90
C TYR A 32 -6.15 -3.70 -0.28
N VAL A 33 -5.36 -4.01 -1.31
CA VAL A 33 -5.84 -4.56 -2.58
C VAL A 33 -5.15 -5.89 -2.88
N GLY A 34 -5.91 -6.89 -3.31
CA GLY A 34 -5.31 -8.17 -3.65
C GLY A 34 -6.27 -9.31 -3.95
N ASP A 35 -5.72 -10.51 -3.95
CA ASP A 35 -6.43 -11.74 -4.28
C ASP A 35 -6.75 -12.61 -3.05
N SER A 36 -6.74 -13.93 -3.18
CA SER A 36 -7.06 -14.86 -2.09
C SER A 36 -6.16 -14.68 -0.86
N ILE A 37 -4.87 -14.40 -1.04
CA ILE A 37 -3.98 -14.23 0.12
C ILE A 37 -4.27 -12.90 0.83
N ALA A 38 -4.64 -11.85 0.08
CA ALA A 38 -5.07 -10.59 0.69
C ALA A 38 -6.36 -10.78 1.51
N VAL A 39 -7.32 -11.55 0.99
CA VAL A 39 -8.54 -11.92 1.72
C VAL A 39 -8.19 -12.62 3.03
N GLU A 40 -7.36 -13.66 2.97
CA GLU A 40 -6.97 -14.47 4.13
C GLU A 40 -6.20 -13.68 5.20
N THR A 41 -5.36 -12.73 4.78
CA THR A 41 -4.54 -11.94 5.70
C THR A 41 -5.20 -10.64 6.18
N SER A 42 -6.33 -10.26 5.58
CA SER A 42 -6.94 -8.92 5.73
C SER A 42 -7.24 -8.48 7.16
N ASP A 43 -7.79 -9.37 7.99
CA ASP A 43 -8.12 -9.04 9.38
C ASP A 43 -6.86 -8.83 10.23
N THR A 44 -5.82 -9.63 10.00
CA THR A 44 -4.55 -9.50 10.70
C THR A 44 -3.87 -8.20 10.31
N VAL A 45 -3.76 -7.90 9.01
CA VAL A 45 -3.16 -6.64 8.51
C VAL A 45 -3.92 -5.42 9.06
N ALA A 46 -5.25 -5.43 9.00
CA ALA A 46 -6.06 -4.34 9.53
C ALA A 46 -5.89 -4.16 11.04
N TRP A 47 -5.78 -5.26 11.80
CA TRP A 47 -5.52 -5.20 13.24
C TRP A 47 -4.16 -4.57 13.54
N TRP A 48 -3.09 -5.00 12.87
CA TRP A 48 -1.75 -4.43 13.09
C TRP A 48 -1.69 -2.97 12.68
N ALA A 49 -2.24 -2.61 11.50
CA ALA A 49 -2.32 -1.23 11.03
C ALA A 49 -3.04 -0.34 12.05
N LYS A 50 -4.19 -0.80 12.59
CA LYS A 50 -4.92 -0.04 13.60
C LYS A 50 -4.16 0.08 14.92
N ASN A 51 -3.58 -1.00 15.43
CA ASN A 51 -2.96 -0.98 16.76
C ASN A 51 -1.61 -0.26 16.80
N TYR A 52 -0.87 -0.22 15.69
CA TYR A 52 0.50 0.34 15.68
C TYR A 52 0.61 1.68 14.97
N SER A 53 -0.30 1.99 14.05
CA SER A 53 -0.30 3.27 13.34
C SER A 53 -1.60 4.05 13.47
N ASN A 54 -2.59 3.52 14.22
CA ASN A 54 -3.95 4.04 14.28
C ASN A 54 -4.60 4.19 12.88
N ALA A 55 -4.12 3.43 11.89
CA ALA A 55 -4.58 3.57 10.52
C ALA A 55 -5.99 3.01 10.32
N ASP A 56 -6.74 3.63 9.43
CA ASP A 56 -8.03 3.13 8.97
C ASP A 56 -7.82 2.39 7.64
N THR A 57 -8.16 1.11 7.62
CA THR A 57 -7.90 0.22 6.48
C THR A 57 -9.20 -0.06 5.71
N THR A 58 -9.22 0.28 4.43
CA THR A 58 -10.22 -0.16 3.47
C THR A 58 -9.69 -1.34 2.65
N ARG A 59 -10.60 -2.13 2.09
CA ARG A 59 -10.28 -3.37 1.37
C ARG A 59 -10.84 -3.30 -0.05
N ALA A 60 -10.14 -3.90 -1.00
CA ALA A 60 -10.62 -4.18 -2.35
C ALA A 60 -9.97 -5.50 -2.79
N MET A 61 -10.63 -6.62 -2.52
CA MET A 61 -10.01 -7.93 -2.62
C MET A 61 -11.05 -9.02 -2.79
N PHE A 62 -10.73 -9.99 -3.64
CA PHE A 62 -11.54 -11.18 -3.82
C PHE A 62 -10.68 -12.37 -4.25
N GLY A 63 -11.07 -13.57 -3.80
CA GLY A 63 -10.34 -14.79 -4.11
C GLY A 63 -10.30 -15.05 -5.62
N GLY A 64 -9.12 -15.35 -6.14
CA GLY A 64 -8.91 -15.68 -7.55
C GLY A 64 -8.78 -14.49 -8.50
N LEU A 65 -8.81 -13.24 -8.03
CA LEU A 65 -8.53 -12.08 -8.89
C LEU A 65 -7.06 -11.99 -9.26
N ALA A 66 -6.78 -11.40 -10.42
CA ALA A 66 -5.47 -10.97 -10.88
C ALA A 66 -5.34 -9.45 -10.75
N LEU A 67 -4.12 -8.92 -10.85
CA LEU A 67 -3.90 -7.47 -10.77
C LEU A 67 -4.67 -6.70 -11.85
N CYS A 68 -4.76 -7.26 -13.07
CA CYS A 68 -5.53 -6.62 -14.13
C CYS A 68 -7.01 -6.47 -13.82
N ASP A 69 -7.59 -7.32 -12.96
CA ASP A 69 -9.02 -7.20 -12.65
C ASP A 69 -9.31 -5.83 -12.02
N PHE A 70 -8.34 -5.21 -11.35
CA PHE A 70 -8.53 -3.88 -10.79
C PHE A 70 -8.16 -2.71 -11.72
N THR A 71 -7.45 -2.98 -12.83
CA THR A 71 -7.02 -1.96 -13.80
C THR A 71 -7.92 -1.88 -15.04
N VAL A 72 -8.67 -2.93 -15.38
CA VAL A 72 -9.73 -2.83 -16.40
C VAL A 72 -11.02 -2.26 -15.80
N GLY A 73 -11.66 -1.36 -16.55
CA GLY A 73 -12.97 -0.81 -16.19
C GLY A 73 -14.00 -1.94 -16.01
N LYS A 74 -14.33 -2.20 -14.73
CA LYS A 74 -15.07 -3.34 -14.17
C LYS A 74 -14.24 -4.60 -13.97
N SER A 75 -13.63 -4.68 -12.79
CA SER A 75 -13.26 -5.88 -12.04
C SER A 75 -14.42 -6.86 -12.04
N ASN A 76 -14.40 -7.85 -12.95
CA ASN A 76 -15.31 -8.99 -13.07
C ASN A 76 -16.83 -8.67 -12.91
N PRO A 77 -17.72 -9.02 -13.86
CA PRO A 77 -19.17 -8.78 -13.69
C PRO A 77 -19.79 -9.38 -12.40
N ASN A 78 -19.10 -10.29 -11.73
CA ASN A 78 -19.46 -10.89 -10.44
C ASN A 78 -18.71 -10.31 -9.22
N SER A 79 -17.77 -9.39 -9.42
CA SER A 79 -17.07 -8.68 -8.34
C SER A 79 -17.82 -7.39 -8.03
N ASN A 80 -18.17 -7.21 -6.76
CA ASN A 80 -18.70 -5.93 -6.26
C ASN A 80 -17.57 -4.91 -6.02
N ASP A 81 -16.30 -5.28 -6.25
CA ASP A 81 -15.18 -4.39 -6.02
C ASP A 81 -15.09 -3.35 -7.13
N SER A 82 -14.86 -2.10 -6.73
CA SER A 82 -14.68 -0.99 -7.66
C SER A 82 -13.25 -0.96 -8.18
N SER A 83 -13.07 -0.43 -9.40
CA SER A 83 -11.75 -0.23 -10.02
C SER A 83 -10.77 0.51 -9.10
N LEU A 84 -9.45 0.33 -9.30
CA LEU A 84 -8.43 1.06 -8.54
C LEU A 84 -8.66 2.56 -8.54
N GLN A 85 -9.03 3.13 -9.70
CA GLN A 85 -9.29 4.55 -9.83
C GLN A 85 -10.45 5.01 -8.94
N THR A 86 -11.53 4.24 -8.90
CA THR A 86 -12.69 4.51 -8.02
C THR A 86 -12.28 4.44 -6.56
N ARG A 87 -11.59 3.37 -6.15
CA ARG A 87 -11.16 3.20 -4.75
C ARG A 87 -10.21 4.32 -4.31
N VAL A 88 -9.27 4.75 -5.15
CA VAL A 88 -8.39 5.89 -4.84
C VAL A 88 -9.19 7.18 -4.68
N LYS A 89 -10.16 7.45 -5.56
CA LYS A 89 -10.99 8.67 -5.51
C LYS A 89 -11.88 8.71 -4.27
N GLU A 90 -12.48 7.58 -3.90
CA GLU A 90 -13.44 7.46 -2.80
C GLU A 90 -12.74 7.33 -1.44
N ASP A 91 -11.79 6.42 -1.32
CA ASP A 91 -11.14 6.13 -0.03
C ASP A 91 -10.09 7.18 0.32
N ARG A 92 -9.49 7.82 -0.70
CA ARG A 92 -8.42 8.81 -0.57
C ARG A 92 -7.25 8.30 0.29
N PRO A 93 -6.61 7.18 -0.09
CA PRO A 93 -5.59 6.54 0.75
C PRO A 93 -4.30 7.35 0.81
N ASP A 94 -3.55 7.21 1.90
CA ASP A 94 -2.16 7.65 2.04
C ASP A 94 -1.19 6.54 1.57
N VAL A 95 -1.61 5.28 1.74
CA VAL A 95 -0.85 4.08 1.36
C VAL A 95 -1.77 3.11 0.63
N VAL A 96 -1.26 2.52 -0.46
CA VAL A 96 -1.88 1.38 -1.14
C VAL A 96 -1.00 0.16 -0.91
N VAL A 97 -1.59 -0.94 -0.44
CA VAL A 97 -0.88 -2.21 -0.26
C VAL A 97 -1.38 -3.18 -1.32
N PHE A 98 -0.46 -3.74 -2.11
CA PHE A 98 -0.76 -4.76 -3.12
C PHE A 98 -0.27 -6.13 -2.67
N GLN A 99 -1.16 -7.12 -2.61
CA GLN A 99 -0.79 -8.52 -2.39
C GLN A 99 -1.45 -9.43 -3.43
N PHE A 100 -0.61 -9.95 -4.33
CA PHE A 100 -1.05 -10.81 -5.44
C PHE A 100 -0.13 -12.02 -5.61
N VAL A 101 -0.71 -13.21 -5.76
CA VAL A 101 0.01 -14.47 -6.00
C VAL A 101 0.29 -14.77 -7.47
N GLY A 102 -0.33 -14.02 -8.38
CA GLY A 102 -0.14 -14.23 -9.81
C GLY A 102 -1.23 -15.10 -10.46
N ASN A 103 -2.49 -14.98 -10.04
CA ASN A 103 -3.61 -15.68 -10.67
C ASN A 103 -3.62 -15.49 -12.20
N ARG A 104 -3.80 -16.58 -12.95
CA ARG A 104 -3.84 -16.55 -14.42
C ARG A 104 -5.20 -16.91 -15.01
N PHE A 105 -6.10 -17.45 -14.19
CA PHE A 105 -7.38 -18.00 -14.63
C PHE A 105 -8.53 -17.00 -14.51
N THR A 106 -8.25 -15.74 -14.79
CA THR A 106 -9.24 -14.67 -14.80
C THR A 106 -9.52 -14.23 -16.23
N ASP A 107 -10.70 -13.67 -16.47
CA ASP A 107 -11.07 -13.17 -17.80
C ASP A 107 -10.07 -12.13 -18.29
N CYS A 108 -9.56 -11.27 -17.41
CA CYS A 108 -8.56 -10.26 -17.78
C CYS A 108 -7.21 -10.88 -18.16
N MET A 109 -6.84 -12.02 -17.57
CA MET A 109 -5.63 -12.79 -17.89
C MET A 109 -5.80 -13.73 -19.08
N GLN A 110 -7.02 -13.93 -19.59
CA GLN A 110 -7.31 -14.77 -20.76
C GLN A 110 -6.74 -16.19 -20.67
N ASN A 111 -6.57 -16.72 -19.44
CA ASN A 111 -5.99 -18.04 -19.19
C ASN A 111 -4.60 -18.23 -19.83
N LEU A 112 -3.76 -17.19 -19.84
CA LEU A 112 -2.42 -17.28 -20.40
C LEU A 112 -1.63 -18.47 -19.82
N PRO A 113 -0.87 -19.20 -20.66
CA PRO A 113 0.05 -20.23 -20.19
C PRO A 113 1.13 -19.63 -19.28
N ASP A 114 1.77 -20.45 -18.45
CA ASP A 114 2.85 -20.02 -17.55
C ASP A 114 4.16 -19.83 -18.36
N ASP A 115 4.18 -18.77 -19.17
CA ASP A 115 5.27 -18.42 -20.08
C ASP A 115 5.53 -16.90 -20.12
N GLU A 116 6.36 -16.47 -21.05
CA GLU A 116 6.73 -15.06 -21.22
C GLU A 116 5.53 -14.12 -21.41
N ALA A 117 4.45 -14.57 -22.06
CA ALA A 117 3.27 -13.74 -22.26
C ALA A 117 2.57 -13.45 -20.91
N TYR A 118 2.49 -14.46 -20.04
CA TYR A 118 1.98 -14.31 -18.68
C TYR A 118 2.83 -13.32 -17.86
N PHE A 119 4.15 -13.50 -17.83
CA PHE A 119 5.02 -12.61 -17.06
C PHE A 119 5.04 -11.18 -17.62
N LYS A 120 5.03 -11.03 -18.95
CA LYS A 120 4.95 -9.71 -19.57
C LYS A 120 3.64 -9.03 -19.20
N LYS A 121 2.52 -9.74 -19.27
CA LYS A 121 1.22 -9.20 -18.90
C LYS A 121 1.20 -8.74 -17.44
N TYR A 122 1.68 -9.55 -16.51
CA TYR A 122 1.76 -9.16 -15.10
C TYR A 122 2.61 -7.91 -14.85
N TYR A 123 3.73 -7.79 -15.55
CA TYR A 123 4.57 -6.60 -15.48
C TYR A 123 3.87 -5.36 -16.04
N ASP A 124 3.26 -5.47 -17.22
CA ASP A 124 2.51 -4.38 -17.85
C ASP A 124 1.34 -3.93 -16.96
N ASP A 125 0.61 -4.88 -16.36
CA ASP A 125 -0.50 -4.60 -15.45
C ASP A 125 -0.03 -3.91 -14.16
N ALA A 126 1.15 -4.27 -13.65
CA ALA A 126 1.74 -3.62 -12.48
C ALA A 126 2.13 -2.16 -12.76
N ILE A 127 2.71 -1.90 -13.93
CA ILE A 127 2.98 -0.53 -14.40
C ILE A 127 1.68 0.25 -14.61
N GLU A 128 0.66 -0.38 -15.21
CA GLU A 128 -0.64 0.26 -15.40
C GLU A 128 -1.31 0.59 -14.07
N ALA A 129 -1.24 -0.30 -13.07
CA ALA A 129 -1.80 -0.07 -11.75
C ALA A 129 -1.19 1.18 -11.08
N THR A 130 0.15 1.34 -11.10
CA THR A 130 0.79 2.54 -10.54
C THR A 130 0.37 3.81 -11.30
N ARG A 131 0.26 3.72 -12.64
CA ARG A 131 -0.18 4.83 -13.49
C ARG A 131 -1.64 5.23 -13.22
N GLN A 132 -2.51 4.28 -12.92
CA GLN A 132 -3.90 4.57 -12.57
C GLN A 132 -4.03 5.22 -11.21
N ILE A 133 -3.24 4.77 -10.22
CA ILE A 133 -3.17 5.41 -8.91
C ILE A 133 -2.71 6.85 -9.04
N GLU A 134 -1.65 7.12 -9.82
CA GLU A 134 -1.17 8.48 -10.10
C GLU A 134 -2.27 9.38 -10.67
N ARG A 135 -2.92 8.94 -11.75
CA ARG A 135 -3.98 9.71 -12.41
C ARG A 135 -5.18 9.93 -11.49
N ALA A 136 -5.63 8.88 -10.79
CA ALA A 136 -6.76 8.97 -9.87
C ALA A 136 -6.47 9.89 -8.68
N SER A 137 -5.21 9.92 -8.22
CA SER A 137 -4.76 10.82 -7.15
C SER A 137 -4.78 12.28 -7.60
N SER A 138 -4.24 12.55 -8.79
CA SER A 138 -4.28 13.87 -9.42
C SER A 138 -5.73 14.34 -9.62
N ASP A 139 -6.60 13.50 -10.19
CA ASP A 139 -8.02 13.80 -10.40
C ASP A 139 -8.75 14.11 -9.08
N ALA A 140 -8.41 13.40 -8.01
CA ALA A 140 -9.01 13.56 -6.69
C ALA A 140 -8.41 14.71 -5.86
N GLY A 141 -7.34 15.36 -6.35
CA GLY A 141 -6.62 16.40 -5.62
C GLY A 141 -6.01 15.88 -4.32
N ILE A 142 -5.45 14.66 -4.33
CA ILE A 142 -4.66 14.10 -3.22
C ILE A 142 -3.21 13.91 -3.63
N ASN A 143 -2.33 13.83 -2.64
CA ASN A 143 -0.99 13.31 -2.88
C ASN A 143 -1.10 11.87 -3.38
N ARG A 144 -0.23 11.50 -4.32
CA ARG A 144 -0.10 10.11 -4.75
C ARG A 144 0.24 9.24 -3.53
N PRO A 145 -0.55 8.21 -3.21
CA PRO A 145 -0.23 7.32 -2.11
C PRO A 145 1.08 6.59 -2.37
N LYS A 146 1.78 6.23 -1.29
CA LYS A 146 2.90 5.28 -1.39
C LYS A 146 2.37 3.88 -1.62
N ILE A 147 2.94 3.16 -2.58
CA ILE A 147 2.54 1.78 -2.85
C ILE A 147 3.50 0.85 -2.12
N ILE A 148 2.97 -0.17 -1.46
CA ILE A 148 3.73 -1.26 -0.85
C ILE A 148 3.37 -2.55 -1.58
N TRP A 149 4.34 -3.15 -2.26
CA TRP A 149 4.17 -4.46 -2.90
C TRP A 149 4.56 -5.57 -1.93
N VAL A 150 3.58 -6.37 -1.52
CA VAL A 150 3.78 -7.53 -0.66
C VAL A 150 4.28 -8.68 -1.52
N LEU A 151 5.54 -9.05 -1.30
CA LEU A 151 6.18 -10.15 -2.00
C LEU A 151 5.72 -11.49 -1.40
N GLN A 152 5.57 -12.46 -2.28
CA GLN A 152 5.11 -13.80 -1.93
C GLN A 152 6.24 -14.59 -1.27
N GLY A 153 5.89 -15.48 -0.33
CA GLY A 153 6.82 -16.49 0.16
C GLY A 153 7.25 -17.49 -0.89
N ALA A 154 8.40 -18.11 -0.66
CA ALA A 154 8.88 -19.20 -1.48
C ALA A 154 7.82 -20.33 -1.47
N TRP A 155 7.20 -20.54 -2.63
CA TRP A 155 6.25 -21.62 -2.89
C TRP A 155 6.98 -22.78 -3.60
N GLU A 156 6.41 -23.99 -3.59
CA GLU A 156 6.94 -25.15 -4.35
C GLU A 156 7.03 -24.88 -5.87
N ASP A 157 6.38 -23.82 -6.36
CA ASP A 157 6.36 -23.39 -7.76
C ASP A 157 7.64 -22.62 -8.20
N GLY A 158 8.65 -22.58 -7.33
CA GLY A 158 10.05 -22.21 -7.62
C GLY A 158 10.25 -20.95 -8.48
N PRO A 159 10.51 -21.07 -9.81
CA PRO A 159 10.85 -19.93 -10.67
C PRO A 159 9.76 -18.87 -10.83
N ARG A 160 8.47 -19.24 -10.79
CA ARG A 160 7.37 -18.30 -11.08
C ARG A 160 7.26 -17.22 -10.02
N THR A 161 7.16 -17.62 -8.77
CA THR A 161 7.07 -16.69 -7.62
C THR A 161 8.29 -15.78 -7.55
N THR A 162 9.49 -16.35 -7.72
CA THR A 162 10.74 -15.58 -7.73
C THR A 162 10.73 -14.51 -8.82
N ARG A 163 10.22 -14.85 -10.00
CA ARG A 163 10.13 -13.91 -11.12
C ARG A 163 9.09 -12.82 -10.91
N LEU A 164 7.89 -13.15 -10.41
CA LEU A 164 6.88 -12.15 -10.06
C LEU A 164 7.38 -11.19 -8.98
N ASN A 165 8.01 -11.72 -7.92
CA ASN A 165 8.59 -10.90 -6.87
C ASN A 165 9.67 -9.95 -7.42
N ARG A 166 10.50 -10.41 -8.36
CA ARG A 166 11.46 -9.54 -9.06
C ARG A 166 10.76 -8.42 -9.82
N GLN A 167 9.72 -8.73 -10.58
CA GLN A 167 8.95 -7.74 -11.33
C GLN A 167 8.32 -6.70 -10.41
N TYR A 168 7.76 -7.10 -9.27
CA TYR A 168 7.21 -6.16 -8.29
C TYR A 168 8.29 -5.25 -7.67
N ARG A 169 9.49 -5.79 -7.39
CA ARG A 169 10.64 -4.98 -6.94
C ARG A 169 11.05 -3.95 -8.00
N GLU A 170 11.14 -4.37 -9.27
CA GLU A 170 11.48 -3.47 -10.38
C GLU A 170 10.45 -2.34 -10.53
N VAL A 171 9.15 -2.69 -10.51
CA VAL A 171 8.06 -1.70 -10.59
C VAL A 171 8.09 -0.76 -9.39
N ALA A 172 8.31 -1.27 -8.18
CA ALA A 172 8.40 -0.44 -6.99
C ALA A 172 9.54 0.58 -7.10
N LEU A 173 10.73 0.13 -7.50
CA LEU A 173 11.91 0.98 -7.67
C LEU A 173 11.68 2.07 -8.73
N LEU A 174 11.08 1.71 -9.87
CA LEU A 174 10.79 2.66 -10.96
C LEU A 174 9.84 3.79 -10.53
N ASN A 175 9.01 3.56 -9.52
CA ASN A 175 7.98 4.50 -9.07
C ASN A 175 8.29 5.16 -7.71
N GLY A 176 9.42 4.83 -7.07
CA GLY A 176 9.75 5.33 -5.72
C GLY A 176 8.79 4.80 -4.64
N ASP A 177 8.35 3.56 -4.83
CA ASP A 177 7.46 2.78 -3.96
C ASP A 177 8.26 1.73 -3.16
N TYR A 178 7.58 1.00 -2.28
CA TYR A 178 8.20 0.06 -1.35
C TYR A 178 7.82 -1.39 -1.65
N VAL A 179 8.64 -2.30 -1.14
CA VAL A 179 8.31 -3.73 -1.07
C VAL A 179 8.38 -4.21 0.37
N THR A 180 7.61 -5.24 0.70
CA THR A 180 7.76 -5.99 1.95
C THR A 180 7.78 -7.49 1.64
N ASP A 181 8.74 -8.21 2.20
CA ASP A 181 8.95 -9.63 1.92
C ASP A 181 8.28 -10.49 2.99
N ALA A 182 6.94 -10.54 2.95
CA ALA A 182 6.15 -11.32 3.91
C ALA A 182 6.56 -12.79 3.94
N GLY A 183 7.02 -13.30 2.81
CA GLY A 183 7.60 -14.63 2.69
C GLY A 183 8.81 -14.86 3.58
N ALA A 184 9.81 -13.98 3.48
CA ALA A 184 11.04 -14.08 4.25
C ALA A 184 10.76 -13.97 5.76
N GLU A 185 9.82 -13.10 6.15
CA GLU A 185 9.45 -12.87 7.55
C GLU A 185 8.73 -14.07 8.19
N VAL A 186 7.91 -14.81 7.43
CA VAL A 186 7.13 -15.93 7.97
C VAL A 186 7.89 -17.26 7.91
N SER A 187 8.78 -17.46 6.92
CA SER A 187 9.59 -18.69 6.83
C SER A 187 10.87 -18.49 6.02
N MET A 188 11.93 -17.96 6.65
CA MET A 188 13.27 -17.91 6.05
C MET A 188 13.76 -19.29 5.58
N SER A 189 13.35 -20.37 6.25
CA SER A 189 13.71 -21.75 5.85
C SER A 189 13.16 -22.17 4.48
N ALA A 190 12.11 -21.50 3.99
CA ALA A 190 11.56 -21.77 2.66
C ALA A 190 12.40 -21.16 1.53
N TYR A 191 13.29 -20.20 1.83
CA TYR A 191 14.22 -19.61 0.87
C TYR A 191 15.51 -20.41 0.81
N HIS A 192 15.47 -21.61 0.21
CA HIS A 192 16.66 -22.44 0.06
C HIS A 192 17.78 -21.81 -0.80
N THR A 193 17.48 -20.75 -1.57
CA THR A 193 18.40 -20.08 -2.51
C THR A 193 18.94 -18.73 -2.02
N GLY A 194 18.48 -18.20 -0.88
CA GLY A 194 18.92 -16.88 -0.39
C GLY A 194 18.30 -15.67 -1.11
N ASP A 195 17.22 -15.86 -1.88
CA ASP A 195 16.53 -14.80 -2.64
C ASP A 195 15.57 -13.93 -1.78
N TYR A 196 15.91 -13.70 -0.50
CA TYR A 196 15.16 -12.82 0.40
C TYR A 196 15.86 -11.47 0.57
N VAL A 197 15.07 -10.42 0.81
CA VAL A 197 15.59 -9.07 1.05
C VAL A 197 16.02 -8.92 2.53
N VAL A 198 17.20 -8.36 2.76
CA VAL A 198 17.66 -7.88 4.08
C VAL A 198 17.78 -6.36 4.02
N ASP A 199 16.69 -5.65 3.73
CA ASP A 199 16.68 -4.18 3.70
C ASP A 199 15.86 -3.66 4.87
N ARG A 200 16.51 -2.80 5.65
CA ARG A 200 15.96 -2.03 6.77
C ARG A 200 15.38 -0.71 6.27
#